data_AF-A0A931J1I9-F1
#
_entry.id   AF-A0A931J1I9-F1
#
_cell.length_a   1.000
_cell.length_b   1.000
_cell.length_c   1.000
_cell.angle_alpha   90.00
_cell.angle_beta   90.00
_cell.angle_gamma   90.00
#
_symmetry.space_group_name_H-M   'P 1'
#
loop_
_entity.id
_entity.type
_entity.pdbx_description
1 polymer ?
#
loop_
_entity_poly.entity_id
_entity_poly.type
_entity_poly.pdbx_seq_one_letter_code
_entity_poly.pdbx_strand_id
1 'polypeptide(L)'
;MSFLTLFWHLANFLAAPLAVAALLVLLAKGLVWRQPLRAAGWKRLWGEAAAAALLGQIAALALWGVEGKLLGYALMLGLMVLPLGWRLSRA
;
A
#
# COMPACT_ATOMS: atom_id res chain seq x y z
N MET A 1 -6.59 19.91 -19.39
CA MET A 1 -7.03 19.45 -18.06
C MET A 1 -7.02 20.65 -17.13
N SER A 2 -8.11 20.91 -16.38
CA SER A 2 -8.09 21.97 -15.36
C SER A 2 -7.21 21.54 -14.18
N PHE A 3 -6.64 22.49 -13.43
CA PHE A 3 -5.88 22.19 -12.21
C PHE A 3 -6.68 21.33 -11.23
N LEU A 4 -7.98 21.61 -11.09
CA LEU A 4 -8.88 20.86 -10.24
C LEU A 4 -9.02 19.39 -10.69
N THR A 5 -9.09 19.15 -12.00
CA THR A 5 -9.14 17.78 -12.56
C THR A 5 -7.86 17.01 -12.25
N LEU A 6 -6.69 17.64 -12.42
CA LEU A 6 -5.41 17.02 -12.10
C LEU A 6 -5.30 16.69 -10.61
N PHE A 7 -5.72 17.63 -9.76
CA PHE A 7 -5.76 17.42 -8.31
C PHE A 7 -6.61 16.19 -7.93
N TRP A 8 -7.81 16.06 -8.48
CA TRP A 8 -8.67 14.91 -8.20
C TRP A 8 -8.12 13.59 -8.72
N HIS A 9 -7.49 13.59 -9.90
CA HIS A 9 -6.82 12.40 -10.41
C HIS A 9 -5.68 11.96 -9.49
N LEU A 10 -4.82 12.90 -9.09
CA LEU A 10 -3.70 12.59 -8.20
C LEU A 10 -4.20 12.13 -6.82
N ALA A 11 -5.22 12.80 -6.27
CA ALA A 11 -5.82 12.41 -5.01
C ALA A 11 -6.38 10.98 -5.06
N ASN A 12 -7.12 10.63 -6.12
CA ASN A 12 -7.66 9.28 -6.30
C ASN A 12 -6.56 8.24 -6.49
N PHE A 13 -5.51 8.57 -7.26
CA PHE A 13 -4.36 7.71 -7.48
C PHE A 13 -3.64 7.37 -6.16
N LEU A 14 -3.51 8.35 -5.26
CA LEU A 14 -2.87 8.18 -3.96
C LEU A 14 -3.80 7.54 -2.91
N ALA A 15 -5.11 7.78 -3.00
CA ALA A 15 -6.08 7.35 -1.99
C ALA A 15 -6.09 5.83 -1.83
N ALA A 16 -6.16 5.08 -2.93
CA ALA A 16 -6.20 3.62 -2.90
C ALA A 16 -4.99 2.98 -2.18
N PRO A 17 -3.73 3.23 -2.58
CA PRO A 17 -2.57 2.63 -1.92
C PRO A 17 -2.43 3.06 -0.46
N LEU A 18 -2.76 4.31 -0.11
CA LEU A 18 -2.70 4.80 1.27
C LEU A 18 -3.77 4.14 2.17
N ALA A 19 -5.01 4.07 1.69
CA ALA A 19 -6.13 3.53 2.44
C ALA A 19 -6.02 2.01 2.59
N VAL A 20 -5.66 1.29 1.53
CA VAL A 20 -5.50 -0.17 1.56
C VAL A 20 -4.31 -0.55 2.44
N ALA A 21 -3.20 0.18 2.40
CA ALA A 21 -2.08 -0.04 3.31
C ALA A 21 -2.48 0.20 4.78
N ALA A 22 -3.28 1.24 5.06
CA ALA A 22 -3.79 1.50 6.41
C ALA A 22 -4.67 0.35 6.90
N LEU A 23 -5.60 -0.12 6.06
CA LEU A 23 -6.47 -1.26 6.37
C LEU A 23 -5.64 -2.52 6.61
N LEU A 24 -4.66 -2.80 5.77
CA LEU A 24 -3.77 -3.95 5.91
C LEU A 24 -3.02 -3.91 7.26
N VAL A 25 -2.47 -2.76 7.64
CA VAL A 25 -1.76 -2.62 8.92
C VAL A 25 -2.71 -2.72 10.12
N LEU A 26 -3.92 -2.16 10.02
CA LEU A 26 -4.99 -2.32 11.02
C LEU A 26 -5.34 -3.79 11.23
N LEU A 27 -5.57 -4.54 10.16
CA LEU A 27 -5.87 -5.97 10.26
C LEU A 27 -4.66 -6.77 10.77
N ALA A 28 -3.49 -6.52 10.20
CA ALA A 28 -2.28 -7.28 10.51
C ALA A 28 -1.80 -7.04 11.95
N LYS A 29 -1.53 -5.79 12.35
CA LYS A 29 -1.04 -5.47 13.70
C LYS A 29 -2.17 -5.39 14.73
N GLY A 30 -3.37 -4.98 14.32
CA GLY A 30 -4.49 -4.78 15.24
C GLY A 30 -5.21 -6.07 15.62
N LEU A 31 -5.28 -7.04 14.70
CA LEU A 31 -6.07 -8.26 14.88
C LEU A 31 -5.23 -9.54 14.83
N VAL A 32 -4.50 -9.78 13.73
CA VAL A 32 -3.95 -11.13 13.44
C VAL A 32 -2.59 -11.38 14.09
N TRP A 33 -1.63 -10.45 13.93
CA TRP A 33 -0.24 -10.58 14.38
C TRP A 33 0.14 -9.51 15.40
N ARG A 34 -0.74 -9.27 16.38
CA ARG A 34 -0.53 -8.25 17.43
C ARG A 34 0.79 -8.44 18.17
N GLN A 35 1.10 -9.67 18.58
CA GLN A 35 2.30 -10.00 19.35
C GLN A 35 3.58 -9.93 18.48
N PRO A 36 3.65 -10.59 17.31
CA PRO A 36 4.84 -10.50 16.44
C PRO A 36 5.17 -9.07 16.02
N LEU A 37 4.16 -8.25 15.73
CA LEU A 37 4.37 -6.87 15.26
C LEU A 37 4.44 -5.85 16.39
N ARG A 38 4.47 -6.25 17.68
CA ARG A 38 4.38 -5.32 18.81
C ARG A 38 5.49 -4.27 18.83
N ALA A 39 6.72 -4.66 18.47
CA ALA A 39 7.90 -3.80 18.48
C ALA A 39 7.92 -2.75 17.34
N ALA A 40 7.13 -2.95 16.28
CA ALA A 40 7.05 -2.02 15.17
C ALA A 40 5.97 -0.95 15.42
N GLY A 41 6.33 0.33 15.28
CA GLY A 41 5.37 1.43 15.38
C GLY A 41 4.34 1.43 14.23
N TRP A 42 3.09 1.76 14.55
CA TRP A 42 1.98 1.84 13.57
C TRP A 42 2.30 2.71 12.36
N LYS A 43 2.79 3.93 12.59
CA LYS A 43 3.15 4.88 11.53
C LYS A 43 4.23 4.34 10.60
N ARG A 44 5.21 3.61 11.14
CA ARG A 44 6.30 3.01 10.36
C ARG A 44 5.79 1.86 9.49
N LEU A 45 4.97 0.97 10.05
CA LEU A 45 4.37 -0.13 9.27
C LEU A 45 3.51 0.41 8.13
N TRP A 46 2.66 1.39 8.44
CA TRP A 46 1.81 2.02 7.43
C TRP A 46 2.63 2.75 6.38
N GLY A 47 3.62 3.56 6.78
CA GLY A 47 4.46 4.31 5.84
C GLY A 47 5.23 3.40 4.89
N GLU A 48 5.81 2.30 5.38
CA GLU A 48 6.52 1.35 4.52
C GLU A 48 5.57 0.57 3.60
N ALA A 49 4.42 0.11 4.11
CA ALA A 49 3.40 -0.58 3.31
C ALA A 49 2.81 0.34 2.24
N ALA A 50 2.50 1.60 2.58
CA ALA A 50 1.99 2.61 1.68
C ALA A 50 3.01 3.00 0.60
N ALA A 51 4.28 3.15 0.97
CA ALA A 51 5.35 3.42 0.01
C ALA A 51 5.49 2.26 -1.00
N ALA A 52 5.49 1.01 -0.53
CA ALA A 52 5.53 -0.16 -1.40
C ALA A 52 4.27 -0.29 -2.28
N ALA A 53 3.09 0.02 -1.75
CA ALA A 53 1.84 0.08 -2.51
C ALA A 53 1.92 1.13 -3.63
N LEU A 54 2.38 2.34 -3.32
CA LEU A 54 2.56 3.42 -4.30
C LEU A 54 3.54 3.03 -5.40
N LEU A 55 4.68 2.42 -5.04
CA LEU A 55 5.63 1.89 -6.03
C LEU A 55 4.97 0.85 -6.93
N GLY A 56 4.15 -0.04 -6.38
CA GLY A 56 3.40 -1.03 -7.17
C GLY A 56 2.39 -0.40 -8.11
N GLN A 57 1.67 0.62 -7.64
CA GLN A 57 0.71 1.36 -8.46
C GLN A 57 1.41 2.13 -9.60
N ILE A 58 2.54 2.79 -9.32
CA ILE A 58 3.36 3.49 -10.32
C ILE A 58 3.94 2.50 -11.33
N ALA A 59 4.48 1.37 -10.87
CA ALA A 59 5.01 0.32 -11.74
C ALA A 59 3.91 -0.27 -12.62
N ALA A 60 2.71 -0.50 -12.07
CA ALA A 60 1.57 -0.98 -12.84
C ALA A 60 1.15 0.01 -13.92
N LEU A 61 1.11 1.31 -13.59
CA LEU A 61 0.81 2.37 -14.56
C LEU A 61 1.87 2.41 -15.67
N ALA A 62 3.15 2.31 -15.33
CA ALA A 62 4.25 2.32 -16.29
C ALA A 62 4.23 1.09 -17.23
N LEU A 63 3.89 -0.08 -16.71
CA LEU A 63 3.90 -1.34 -17.48
C LEU A 63 2.65 -1.52 -18.34
N TRP A 64 1.47 -1.14 -17.83
CA TRP A 64 0.20 -1.46 -18.50
C TRP A 64 -0.56 -0.25 -19.04
N GLY A 65 -0.06 0.97 -18.79
CA GLY A 65 -0.57 2.23 -19.35
C GLY A 65 -1.98 2.64 -18.92
N VAL A 66 -2.62 1.87 -18.03
CA VAL A 66 -4.02 2.10 -17.62
C VAL A 66 -4.18 1.77 -16.13
N GLU A 67 -4.82 2.68 -15.40
CA GLU A 67 -5.27 2.44 -14.02
C GLU A 67 -6.39 1.39 -13.97
N GLY A 68 -6.45 0.59 -12.90
CA GLY A 68 -7.61 -0.27 -12.64
C GLY A 68 -7.57 -1.68 -13.23
N LYS A 69 -6.45 -2.11 -13.84
CA LYS A 69 -6.26 -3.52 -14.21
C LYS A 69 -6.06 -4.38 -12.97
N LEU A 70 -6.66 -5.57 -12.96
CA LEU A 70 -6.56 -6.52 -11.86
C LEU A 70 -5.10 -6.91 -11.55
N LEU A 71 -4.25 -7.00 -12.58
CA LEU A 71 -2.80 -7.20 -12.44
C LEU A 71 -2.10 -6.02 -11.75
N GLY A 72 -2.54 -4.80 -11.98
CA GLY A 72 -2.00 -3.62 -11.31
C GLY A 72 -2.30 -3.63 -9.82
N TYR A 73 -3.53 -3.97 -9.45
CA TYR A 73 -3.91 -4.16 -8.05
C TYR A 73 -3.16 -5.34 -7.42
N ALA A 74 -2.95 -6.44 -8.16
CA ALA A 74 -2.16 -7.57 -7.67
C ALA A 74 -0.72 -7.17 -7.37
N LEU A 75 -0.10 -6.34 -8.23
CA LEU A 75 1.25 -5.82 -8.00
C LEU A 75 1.29 -4.88 -6.78
N MET A 76 0.34 -3.96 -6.68
CA MET A 76 0.19 -3.07 -5.52
C MET A 76 0.07 -3.87 -4.20
N LEU A 77 -0.83 -4.86 -4.18
CA LEU A 77 -1.06 -5.73 -3.02
C LEU A 77 0.17 -6.59 -2.71
N GLY A 78 0.82 -7.16 -3.72
CA GLY A 78 2.00 -7.99 -3.57
C GLY A 78 3.16 -7.22 -2.93
N LEU A 79 3.41 -5.98 -3.38
CA LEU A 79 4.49 -5.17 -2.82
C LEU A 79 4.17 -4.66 -1.40
N MET A 80 2.94 -4.25 -1.12
CA MET A 80 2.59 -3.67 0.20
C MET A 80 2.68 -4.67 1.35
N VAL A 81 2.59 -5.98 1.07
CA VAL A 81 2.71 -7.03 2.09
C VAL A 81 4.17 -7.27 2.49
N LEU A 82 5.15 -6.96 1.63
CA LEU A 82 6.57 -7.25 1.86
C LEU A 82 7.11 -6.69 3.18
N PRO A 83 6.86 -5.42 3.56
CA PRO A 83 7.38 -4.87 4.81
C PRO A 83 6.80 -5.55 6.06
N LEU A 84 5.55 -6.04 5.98
CA LEU A 84 4.91 -6.80 7.06
C LEU A 84 5.46 -8.22 7.10
N GLY A 85 5.50 -8.91 5.96
CA GLY A 85 6.02 -10.28 5.84
C GLY A 85 7.47 -10.39 6.32
N TRP A 86 8.31 -9.41 5.99
CA TRP A 86 9.70 -9.34 6.46
C TRP A 86 9.85 -9.24 7.98
N ARG A 87 8.91 -8.57 8.64
CA ARG A 87 8.90 -8.48 10.11
C ARG A 87 8.37 -9.75 10.73
N LEU A 88 7.32 -10.33 10.14
CA LEU A 88 6.75 -11.59 10.59
C LEU A 88 7.75 -12.75 10.46
N SER A 89 8.62 -12.75 9.46
CA SER A 89 9.66 -13.77 9.32
C SER A 89 10.82 -13.64 10.31
N ARG A 90 10.87 -12.54 11.08
CA ARG A 90 11.93 -12.23 12.06
C ARG A 90 11.42 -12.15 13.51
N ALA A 91 10.13 -12.37 13.73
CA ALA A 91 9.46 -12.25 15.02
C ALA A 91 9.24 -13.63 15.64
#